data_AF-A0A7K2LTC6-F1
#
_entry.id   AF-A0A7K2LTC6-F1
#
_cell.length_a   1.000
_cell.length_b   1.000
_cell.length_c   1.000
_cell.angle_alpha   90.00
_cell.angle_beta   90.00
_cell.angle_gamma   90.00
#
_symmetry.space_group_name_H-M   'P 1'
#
loop_
_entity.id
_entity.type
_entity.pdbx_description
1 polymer ?
#
loop_
_entity_poly.entity_id
_entity_poly.type
_entity_poly.pdbx_seq_one_letter_code
_entity_poly.pdbx_strand_id
1 'polypeptide(L)'
;MTEPGHTSPEPGHTSPGGRLGDPEVEARLARIDEVLAGLEAAPGPTVRSALEAVGLLTEVYGEALTRILEHADPTLAEQLAEDELLGHLLVLHGIHPEPPEQRAARAVERLRPAV
;
A
#
# COMPACT_ATOMS: atom_id res chain seq x y z
N MET A 1 -10.31 -14.95 -50.93
CA MET A 1 -9.96 -13.54 -51.15
C MET A 1 -9.91 -12.85 -49.80
N THR A 2 -8.73 -12.31 -49.46
CA THR A 2 -8.48 -11.12 -48.62
C THR A 2 -8.71 -11.17 -47.10
N GLU A 3 -7.62 -11.44 -46.36
CA GLU A 3 -6.92 -10.57 -45.35
C GLU A 3 -7.66 -9.98 -44.11
N PRO A 4 -6.91 -9.58 -43.04
CA PRO A 4 -7.16 -9.89 -41.63
C PRO A 4 -7.38 -8.63 -40.72
N GLY A 5 -7.37 -8.83 -39.39
CA GLY A 5 -7.35 -7.77 -38.37
C GLY A 5 -8.64 -7.76 -37.53
N HIS A 6 -8.64 -7.68 -36.21
CA HIS A 6 -7.76 -6.98 -35.29
C HIS A 6 -7.58 -7.81 -34.01
N THR A 7 -6.35 -8.02 -33.57
CA THR A 7 -6.06 -8.31 -32.16
C THR A 7 -6.04 -6.98 -31.43
N SER A 8 -7.16 -6.59 -30.82
CA SER A 8 -7.10 -5.63 -29.70
C SER A 8 -6.56 -6.38 -28.48
N PRO A 9 -5.70 -5.76 -27.65
CA PRO A 9 -5.31 -6.36 -26.39
C PRO A 9 -6.55 -6.41 -25.49
N GLU A 10 -6.96 -7.62 -25.12
CA GLU A 10 -7.97 -7.82 -24.09
C GLU A 10 -7.51 -7.13 -22.80
N PRO A 11 -8.38 -6.33 -22.13
CA PRO A 11 -8.07 -5.83 -20.80
C PRO A 11 -7.87 -7.04 -19.88
N GLY A 12 -6.69 -7.12 -19.26
CA GLY A 12 -6.31 -8.18 -18.34
C GLY A 12 -7.42 -8.42 -17.32
N HIS A 13 -7.97 -9.63 -17.36
CA HIS A 13 -9.09 -10.05 -16.55
C HIS A 13 -8.72 -10.04 -15.05
N THR A 14 -9.47 -9.23 -14.29
CA THR A 14 -9.54 -9.27 -12.83
C THR A 14 -10.00 -10.65 -12.37
N SER A 15 -9.18 -11.37 -11.60
CA SER A 15 -9.57 -12.66 -11.01
C SER A 15 -10.13 -12.47 -9.59
N PRO A 16 -11.36 -12.95 -9.29
CA PRO A 16 -12.06 -12.72 -8.01
C PRO A 16 -11.61 -13.66 -6.87
N GLY A 17 -10.29 -13.82 -6.72
CA GLY A 17 -9.64 -14.64 -5.69
C GLY A 17 -8.11 -14.59 -5.73
N GLY A 18 -7.53 -13.63 -6.48
CA GLY A 18 -6.09 -13.43 -6.63
C GLY A 18 -5.56 -12.29 -5.77
N ARG A 19 -4.25 -12.27 -5.56
CA ARG A 19 -3.54 -11.12 -4.98
C ARG A 19 -3.92 -9.84 -5.73
N LEU A 20 -4.13 -8.75 -5.01
CA LEU A 20 -4.35 -7.43 -5.60
C LEU A 20 -3.06 -6.97 -6.30
N GLY A 21 -3.18 -6.48 -7.53
CA GLY A 21 -2.10 -5.73 -8.17
C GLY A 21 -2.01 -4.29 -7.65
N ASP A 22 -0.89 -3.62 -7.91
CA ASP A 22 -0.63 -2.27 -7.38
C ASP A 22 -1.74 -1.25 -7.71
N PRO A 23 -2.28 -1.18 -8.95
CA PRO A 23 -3.38 -0.26 -9.26
C PRO A 23 -4.67 -0.55 -8.47
N GLU A 24 -4.92 -1.83 -8.14
CA GLU A 24 -6.08 -2.25 -7.37
C GLU A 24 -5.93 -1.93 -5.88
N VAL A 25 -4.69 -1.93 -5.39
CA VAL A 25 -4.32 -1.51 -4.04
C VAL A 25 -4.48 0.00 -3.93
N GLU A 26 -3.91 0.78 -4.86
CA GLU A 26 -4.06 2.24 -4.90
C GLU A 26 -5.54 2.66 -4.92
N ALA A 27 -6.36 2.02 -5.76
CA ALA A 27 -7.80 2.29 -5.82
C ALA A 27 -8.51 1.98 -4.49
N ARG A 28 -8.06 0.95 -3.76
CA ARG A 28 -8.60 0.62 -2.43
C ARG A 28 -8.14 1.61 -1.37
N LEU A 29 -6.90 2.08 -1.41
CA LEU A 29 -6.39 3.11 -0.50
C LEU A 29 -7.16 4.42 -0.68
N ALA A 30 -7.33 4.89 -1.91
CA ALA A 30 -8.14 6.07 -2.20
C ALA A 30 -9.58 5.91 -1.71
N ARG A 31 -10.17 4.71 -1.86
CA ARG A 31 -11.51 4.43 -1.35
C ARG A 31 -11.58 4.42 0.18
N ILE A 32 -10.54 3.91 0.85
CA ILE A 32 -10.45 3.95 2.32
C ILE A 32 -10.42 5.40 2.78
N ASP A 33 -9.61 6.26 2.16
CA ASP A 33 -9.51 7.68 2.50
C ASP A 33 -10.86 8.40 2.36
N GLU A 34 -11.59 8.16 1.27
CA GLU A 34 -12.94 8.70 1.06
C GLU A 34 -13.92 8.26 2.16
N VAL A 35 -13.89 6.98 2.53
CA VAL A 35 -14.78 6.41 3.55
C VAL A 35 -14.44 6.97 4.92
N LEU A 36 -13.16 7.06 5.27
CA LEU A 36 -12.71 7.62 6.53
C LEU A 36 -13.08 9.11 6.64
N ALA A 37 -12.85 9.91 5.61
CA ALA A 37 -13.26 11.30 5.58
C ALA A 37 -14.79 11.46 5.75
N GLY A 38 -15.57 10.58 5.13
CA GLY A 38 -17.02 10.53 5.30
C GLY A 38 -17.46 10.17 6.73
N LEU A 39 -16.74 9.24 7.38
CA LEU A 39 -16.97 8.90 8.79
C LEU A 39 -16.61 10.07 9.70
N GLU A 40 -15.45 10.70 9.54
CA GLU A 40 -15.02 11.82 10.37
C GLU A 40 -15.99 13.01 10.34
N ALA A 41 -16.65 13.25 9.20
CA ALA A 41 -17.66 14.30 9.07
C ALA A 41 -19.01 13.96 9.73
N ALA A 42 -19.26 12.69 10.06
CA ALA A 42 -20.54 12.23 10.57
C ALA A 42 -20.62 12.28 12.11
N PRO A 43 -21.70 12.80 12.71
CA PRO A 43 -21.85 12.82 14.16
C PRO A 43 -22.44 11.50 14.68
N GLY A 44 -21.99 11.05 15.86
CA GLY A 44 -22.66 10.00 16.62
C GLY A 44 -21.71 9.00 17.29
N PRO A 45 -22.20 8.24 18.28
CA PRO A 45 -21.40 7.25 18.99
C PRO A 45 -20.93 6.10 18.09
N THR A 46 -21.76 5.65 17.15
CA THR A 46 -21.40 4.55 16.22
C THR A 46 -20.20 4.90 15.34
N VAL A 47 -20.14 6.14 14.84
CA VAL A 47 -19.01 6.62 14.03
C VAL A 47 -17.71 6.61 14.84
N ARG A 48 -17.75 7.08 16.08
CA ARG A 48 -16.58 7.06 16.96
C ARG A 48 -16.08 5.63 17.19
N SER A 49 -16.97 4.69 17.48
CA SER A 49 -16.60 3.28 17.62
C SER A 49 -16.07 2.66 16.33
N ALA A 50 -16.55 3.09 15.16
CA ALA A 50 -16.02 2.64 13.88
C ALA A 50 -14.59 3.14 13.64
N LEU A 51 -14.33 4.44 13.88
CA LEU A 51 -12.99 5.01 13.77
C LEU A 51 -12.02 4.41 14.79
N GLU A 52 -12.48 4.19 16.03
CA GLU A 52 -11.72 3.48 17.07
C GLU A 52 -11.36 2.07 16.63
N ALA A 53 -12.30 1.31 16.06
CA ALA A 53 -12.03 -0.03 15.55
C ALA A 53 -10.99 -0.03 14.43
N VAL A 54 -11.04 0.94 13.51
CA VAL A 54 -10.02 1.09 12.46
C VAL A 54 -8.65 1.41 13.08
N GLY A 55 -8.59 2.34 14.04
CA GLY A 55 -7.36 2.67 14.76
C GLY A 55 -6.74 1.45 15.44
N LEU A 56 -7.54 0.69 16.19
CA LEU A 56 -7.10 -0.54 16.85
C LEU A 56 -6.60 -1.60 15.85
N LEU A 57 -7.26 -1.76 14.71
CA LEU A 57 -6.80 -2.67 13.66
C LEU A 57 -5.45 -2.21 13.08
N THR A 58 -5.29 -0.91 12.80
CA THR A 58 -4.02 -0.33 12.33
C THR A 58 -2.90 -0.55 13.35
N GLU A 59 -3.16 -0.37 14.65
CA GLU A 59 -2.18 -0.65 15.71
C GLU A 59 -1.77 -2.13 15.74
N VAL A 60 -2.74 -3.06 15.72
CA VAL A 60 -2.48 -4.50 15.75
C VAL A 60 -1.71 -4.96 14.51
N TYR A 61 -2.05 -4.46 13.32
CA TYR A 61 -1.33 -4.80 12.11
C TYR A 61 0.07 -4.19 12.06
N GLY A 62 0.26 -2.98 12.58
CA GLY A 62 1.59 -2.38 12.75
C GLY A 62 2.48 -3.25 13.63
N GLU A 63 1.98 -3.68 14.80
CA GLU A 63 2.69 -4.59 15.69
C GLU A 63 3.00 -5.94 15.02
N ALA A 64 2.06 -6.50 14.24
CA ALA A 64 2.29 -7.73 13.50
C ALA A 64 3.42 -7.58 12.46
N LEU A 65 3.45 -6.46 11.74
CA LEU A 65 4.52 -6.15 10.78
C LEU A 65 5.87 -5.96 11.49
N THR A 66 5.90 -5.30 12.64
CA THR A 66 7.12 -5.19 13.47
C THR A 66 7.68 -6.57 13.79
N ARG A 67 6.85 -7.50 14.28
CA ARG A 67 7.29 -8.86 14.60
C ARG A 67 7.77 -9.63 13.37
N ILE A 68 7.13 -9.44 12.22
CA ILE A 68 7.61 -10.02 10.95
C ILE A 68 9.02 -9.51 10.65
N LEU A 69 9.27 -8.20 10.79
CA LEU A 69 10.59 -7.62 10.58
C LEU A 69 11.64 -8.11 11.58
N GLU A 70 11.27 -8.29 12.86
CA GLU A 70 12.17 -8.85 13.88
C GLU A 70 12.58 -10.30 13.59
N HIS A 71 11.75 -11.05 12.87
CA HIS A 71 12.04 -12.42 12.43
C HIS A 71 12.69 -12.50 11.04
N ALA A 72 12.74 -11.39 10.29
CA ALA A 72 13.35 -11.34 8.98
C ALA A 72 14.87 -11.26 9.07
N ASP A 73 15.56 -11.97 8.17
CA ASP A 73 16.97 -11.69 7.94
C ASP A 73 17.14 -10.34 7.19
N PRO A 74 18.34 -9.75 7.15
CA PRO A 74 18.55 -8.46 6.47
C PRO A 74 18.15 -8.46 4.99
N THR A 75 18.28 -9.60 4.29
CA THR A 75 17.93 -9.70 2.87
C THR A 75 16.41 -9.64 2.68
N LEU A 76 15.66 -10.35 3.52
CA LEU A 76 14.20 -10.30 3.51
C LEU A 76 13.70 -8.92 3.93
N ALA A 77 14.30 -8.30 4.97
CA ALA A 77 13.93 -6.95 5.40
C ALA A 77 14.10 -5.92 4.28
N GLU A 78 15.18 -6.00 3.50
CA GLU A 78 15.39 -5.18 2.30
C GLU A 78 14.32 -5.45 1.24
N GLN A 79 14.02 -6.71 0.93
CA GLN A 79 12.97 -7.06 -0.05
C GLN A 79 11.58 -6.53 0.36
N LEU A 80 11.23 -6.59 1.64
CA LEU A 80 9.98 -6.04 2.16
C LEU A 80 9.94 -4.52 2.08
N ALA A 81 11.09 -3.84 2.23
CA ALA A 81 11.19 -2.39 2.10
C ALA A 81 11.16 -1.91 0.64
N GLU A 82 11.63 -2.74 -0.31
CA GLU A 82 11.61 -2.43 -1.74
C GLU A 82 10.27 -2.76 -2.43
N ASP A 83 9.45 -3.62 -1.84
CA ASP A 83 8.06 -3.83 -2.27
C ASP A 83 7.24 -2.55 -2.02
N GLU A 84 6.52 -2.08 -3.04
CA GLU A 84 5.85 -0.78 -3.01
C GLU A 84 4.77 -0.70 -1.94
N LEU A 85 3.88 -1.69 -1.85
CA LEU A 85 2.83 -1.70 -0.85
C LEU A 85 3.40 -1.87 0.55
N LEU A 86 4.30 -2.84 0.73
CA LEU A 86 4.87 -3.11 2.04
C LEU A 86 5.71 -1.93 2.52
N GLY A 87 6.54 -1.34 1.66
CA GLY A 87 7.31 -0.13 1.96
C GLY A 87 6.41 1.01 2.45
N HIS A 88 5.27 1.26 1.77
CA HIS A 88 4.30 2.26 2.23
C HIS A 88 3.70 1.92 3.60
N LEU A 89 3.33 0.66 3.86
CA LEU A 89 2.82 0.24 5.17
C LEU A 89 3.87 0.36 6.27
N LEU A 90 5.12 -0.01 5.99
CA LEU A 90 6.23 0.13 6.94
C LEU A 90 6.48 1.61 7.29
N VAL A 91 6.36 2.52 6.32
CA VAL A 91 6.42 3.97 6.56
C VAL A 91 5.23 4.44 7.39
N LEU A 92 4.01 4.04 7.02
CA LEU A 92 2.78 4.40 7.73
C LEU A 92 2.84 4.03 9.22
N HIS A 93 3.37 2.84 9.53
CA HIS A 93 3.52 2.35 10.88
C HIS A 93 4.81 2.83 11.58
N GLY A 94 5.68 3.57 10.90
CA GLY A 94 6.92 4.11 11.49
C GLY A 94 8.00 3.06 11.77
N ILE A 95 7.96 1.92 11.08
CA ILE A 95 8.80 0.73 11.33
C ILE A 95 9.73 0.39 10.14
N HIS A 96 9.83 1.29 9.16
CA HIS A 96 10.68 1.08 8.00
C HIS A 96 12.16 0.96 8.38
N PRO A 97 12.91 -0.03 7.86
CA PRO A 97 14.30 -0.29 8.25
C PRO A 97 15.27 0.83 7.83
N GLU A 98 15.09 1.42 6.65
CA GLU A 98 15.83 2.62 6.25
C GLU A 98 15.33 3.86 7.01
N PRO A 99 16.21 4.72 7.57
CA PRO A 99 15.83 5.98 8.19
C PRO A 99 15.16 6.98 7.22
N PRO A 100 14.26 7.86 7.70
CA PRO A 100 13.51 8.80 6.85
C PRO A 100 14.38 9.65 5.92
N GLU A 101 15.54 10.10 6.40
CA GLU A 101 16.46 10.95 5.62
C GLU A 101 17.05 10.19 4.43
N GLN A 102 17.37 8.91 4.62
CA GLN A 102 17.91 8.05 3.57
C GLN A 102 16.85 7.72 2.52
N ARG A 103 15.62 7.43 2.96
CA ARG A 103 14.49 7.20 2.06
C ARG A 103 14.17 8.42 1.22
N ALA A 104 14.15 9.60 1.84
CA ALA A 104 13.93 10.87 1.15
C ALA A 104 15.03 11.13 0.11
N ALA A 105 16.30 10.91 0.47
CA ALA A 105 17.41 11.03 -0.48
C ALA A 105 17.27 10.07 -1.67
N ARG A 106 16.93 8.79 -1.43
CA ARG A 106 16.69 7.78 -2.49
C ARG A 106 15.53 8.19 -3.40
N ALA A 107 14.45 8.72 -2.83
CA ALA A 107 13.29 9.19 -3.60
C ALA A 107 13.64 10.39 -4.49
N VAL A 108 14.42 11.34 -3.98
CA VAL A 108 14.91 12.48 -4.76
C VAL A 108 15.86 12.02 -5.87
N GLU A 109 16.74 11.07 -5.60
CA GLU A 109 17.65 10.52 -6.61
C GLU A 109 16.88 9.88 -7.78
N ARG A 110 15.80 9.12 -7.48
CA ARG A 110 14.93 8.52 -8.50
C ARG A 110 14.21 9.55 -9.39
N LEU A 111 14.04 10.77 -8.91
CA LEU A 111 13.42 11.87 -9.67
C LEU A 111 14.44 12.68 -10.49
N ARG A 112 15.75 12.45 -10.32
CA ARG A 112 16.74 13.14 -11.14
C ARG A 112 16.59 12.66 -12.59
N PRO A 113 16.48 13.58 -13.56
CA PRO A 113 16.51 13.20 -14.96
C PRO A 113 17.83 12.47 -15.22
N ALA A 114 17.77 11.35 -15.94
CA ALA A 114 18.97 10.67 -16.42
C ALA A 114 19.69 11.67 -17.35
N VAL A 115 20.73 12.32 -16.83
CA VAL A 115 21.61 13.21 -17.59
C VAL A 115 22.62 12.36 -18.35
#